data_AF-A0A975TIZ0-F1
#
_entry.id   AF-A0A975TIZ0-F1
#
_cell.length_a   1.000
_cell.length_b   1.000
_cell.length_c   1.000
_cell.angle_alpha   90.00
_cell.angle_beta   90.00
_cell.angle_gamma   90.00
#
_symmetry.space_group_name_H-M   'P 1'
#
loop_
_entity.id
_entity.type
_entity.pdbx_description
1 polymer ?
#
loop_
_entity_poly.entity_id
_entity_poly.type
_entity_poly.pdbx_seq_one_letter_code
_entity_poly.pdbx_strand_id
1 'polypeptide(L)'
;MTTFADTPYTPPAVEPAVPRTVSSARPGVASPVARVAGTGRKRSADTLRLLGLLAAVGGAVLAGIGFTGSYTALVKLGFDHGFGTFAYVFPIGVDAGILVLLALDLIMIRRGTPWAGARLVAHLLTGATIVFNANAGDLPPAQDPVGAAMHAVVPVLFIVSAECARRLIIKAADLAAGRESEGVPVSRWILAPRSAFAMYRQMRLRGITSYSTAVQMEKDLLVYREMLDRDTQGGWQKASTEARLPMTMAKYGLTVAQALALPQAAAEEARLRAEAAEAAALDAETRAEQRKAAAEEARLRAAGRVAVTRHEVDAEAGMAAAVADARTRAALQESAALDAADTAEADARRATAERTAAEDREAAAEAAARALATENTALEARAKAAEIDARRADTEKRAAKDREAAAEADARAAVARARALAEENTALETEALIKLTPSERAARKVARMILATGRNDADAVPLAEITDALGEVSPSTASARRKEAIALIAAGYTG
;
A
#
# COMPACT_ATOMS: atom_id res chain seq x y z
N MET A 1 0.67 -23.49 -86.89
CA MET A 1 -0.75 -23.91 -86.87
C MET A 1 -1.26 -23.73 -85.45
N THR A 2 -2.44 -23.11 -85.34
CA THR A 2 -3.30 -22.98 -84.14
C THR A 2 -2.96 -21.88 -83.13
N THR A 3 -3.44 -20.68 -83.50
CA THR A 3 -3.99 -19.62 -82.65
C THR A 3 -5.18 -20.06 -81.80
N PHE A 4 -5.27 -19.66 -80.52
CA PHE A 4 -6.48 -19.40 -79.72
C PHE A 4 -6.02 -18.80 -78.37
N ALA A 5 -6.68 -17.87 -77.68
CA ALA A 5 -7.50 -16.71 -77.97
C ALA A 5 -7.57 -15.94 -76.64
N ASP A 6 -7.26 -14.65 -76.64
CA ASP A 6 -7.40 -13.76 -75.48
C ASP A 6 -8.86 -13.70 -75.04
N THR A 7 -9.11 -13.83 -73.74
CA THR A 7 -10.40 -13.49 -73.12
C THR A 7 -10.22 -12.24 -72.27
N PRO A 8 -10.93 -11.13 -72.53
CA PRO A 8 -10.76 -9.90 -71.77
C PRO A 8 -11.47 -9.97 -70.41
N TYR A 9 -10.69 -9.75 -69.35
CA TYR A 9 -11.20 -9.58 -67.97
C TYR A 9 -11.86 -8.21 -67.82
N THR A 10 -13.14 -8.22 -67.44
CA THR A 10 -13.96 -7.02 -67.19
C THR A 10 -13.95 -6.71 -65.69
N PRO A 11 -13.50 -5.52 -65.24
CA PRO A 11 -13.56 -5.16 -63.83
C PRO A 11 -15.01 -4.82 -63.39
N PRO A 12 -15.45 -5.19 -62.17
CA PRO A 12 -16.79 -4.88 -61.70
C PRO A 12 -17.00 -3.37 -61.45
N ALA A 13 -18.23 -2.93 -61.70
CA ALA A 13 -18.68 -1.54 -61.70
C ALA A 13 -18.58 -0.84 -60.33
N VAL A 14 -18.20 0.43 -60.37
CA VAL A 14 -18.16 1.37 -59.25
C VAL A 14 -19.59 1.88 -59.00
N GLU A 15 -20.17 1.56 -57.84
CA GLU A 15 -21.41 2.19 -57.37
C GLU A 15 -21.14 3.61 -56.82
N PRO A 16 -21.97 4.61 -57.16
CA PRO A 16 -21.84 5.97 -56.63
C PRO A 16 -22.32 6.07 -55.17
N ALA A 17 -21.48 6.70 -54.35
CA ALA A 17 -21.68 6.92 -52.92
C ALA A 17 -22.92 7.79 -52.61
N VAL A 18 -23.77 7.31 -51.69
CA VAL A 18 -24.85 8.08 -51.08
C VAL A 18 -24.27 8.93 -49.94
N PRO A 19 -24.52 10.25 -49.88
CA PRO A 19 -23.99 11.08 -48.80
C PRO A 19 -24.73 10.78 -47.49
N ARG A 20 -24.03 10.17 -46.51
CA ARG A 20 -24.51 10.12 -45.13
C ARG A 20 -24.37 11.50 -44.51
N THR A 21 -25.50 12.05 -44.10
CA THR A 21 -25.65 13.29 -43.34
C THR A 21 -24.80 13.26 -42.07
N VAL A 22 -23.88 14.19 -41.94
CA VAL A 22 -23.10 14.40 -40.72
C VAL A 22 -23.98 15.19 -39.75
N SER A 23 -24.54 14.50 -38.76
CA SER A 23 -25.23 15.13 -37.63
C SER A 23 -24.21 15.88 -36.78
N SER A 24 -24.29 17.20 -36.79
CA SER A 24 -23.51 18.11 -35.93
C SER A 24 -23.97 18.01 -34.47
N ALA A 25 -23.42 17.05 -33.73
CA ALA A 25 -23.54 17.02 -32.27
C ALA A 25 -22.47 17.93 -31.64
N ARG A 26 -22.92 18.98 -30.93
CA ARG A 26 -22.09 19.79 -30.02
C ARG A 26 -21.37 18.89 -29.00
N PRO A 27 -20.15 19.22 -28.54
CA PRO A 27 -19.50 18.49 -27.46
C PRO A 27 -20.27 18.72 -26.16
N GLY A 28 -21.04 17.71 -25.75
CA GLY A 28 -21.66 17.64 -24.44
C GLY A 28 -20.61 17.43 -23.37
N VAL A 29 -20.64 18.30 -22.36
CA VAL A 29 -19.88 18.20 -21.11
C VAL A 29 -20.13 16.82 -20.49
N ALA A 30 -19.07 16.04 -20.32
CA ALA A 30 -19.12 14.77 -19.61
C ALA A 30 -19.51 15.03 -18.15
N SER A 31 -20.72 14.59 -17.77
CA SER A 31 -21.11 14.47 -16.37
C SER A 31 -20.26 13.40 -15.69
N PRO A 32 -19.81 13.58 -14.44
CA PRO A 32 -19.02 12.59 -13.75
C PRO A 32 -19.92 11.39 -13.43
N VAL A 33 -19.58 10.22 -13.99
CA VAL A 33 -20.17 8.96 -13.55
C VAL A 33 -19.82 8.79 -12.08
N ALA A 34 -20.84 8.90 -11.21
CA ALA A 34 -20.74 8.63 -9.79
C ALA A 34 -20.19 7.20 -9.60
N ARG A 35 -18.92 7.13 -9.25
CA ARG A 35 -18.24 5.87 -8.92
C ARG A 35 -18.87 5.33 -7.63
N VAL A 36 -19.72 4.31 -7.74
CA VAL A 36 -20.18 3.49 -6.61
C VAL A 36 -18.96 2.71 -6.09
N ALA A 37 -18.10 3.38 -5.31
CA ALA A 37 -16.91 2.81 -4.67
C ALA A 37 -17.05 2.91 -3.15
N GLY A 38 -18.04 2.20 -2.58
CA GLY A 38 -18.26 2.22 -1.13
C GLY A 38 -18.39 0.85 -0.49
N THR A 39 -19.00 -0.12 -1.17
CA THR A 39 -19.43 -1.38 -0.56
C THR A 39 -18.48 -2.55 -0.82
N GLY A 40 -17.91 -2.65 -2.03
CA GLY A 40 -16.98 -3.72 -2.39
C GLY A 40 -15.63 -3.64 -1.67
N ARG A 41 -15.11 -2.42 -1.47
CA ARG A 41 -13.80 -2.20 -0.83
C ARG A 41 -13.81 -2.48 0.68
N LYS A 42 -14.93 -2.21 1.38
CA LYS A 42 -15.10 -2.58 2.80
C LYS A 42 -15.26 -4.09 2.98
N ARG A 43 -16.11 -4.75 2.19
CA ARG A 43 -16.24 -6.23 2.24
C ARG A 43 -14.92 -6.93 1.98
N SER A 44 -14.16 -6.48 0.97
CA SER A 44 -12.84 -7.04 0.66
C SER A 44 -11.82 -6.87 1.80
N ALA A 45 -11.82 -5.72 2.48
CA ALA A 45 -10.94 -5.48 3.62
C ALA A 45 -11.30 -6.36 4.83
N ASP A 46 -12.59 -6.53 5.11
CA ASP A 46 -13.05 -7.36 6.23
C ASP A 46 -12.84 -8.86 5.96
N THR A 47 -13.05 -9.33 4.72
CA THR A 47 -12.70 -10.70 4.30
C THR A 47 -11.19 -10.95 4.45
N LEU A 48 -10.35 -9.99 4.05
CA LEU A 48 -8.89 -10.14 4.15
C LEU A 48 -8.42 -10.19 5.61
N ARG A 49 -9.03 -9.40 6.50
CA ARG A 49 -8.77 -9.44 7.94
C ARG A 49 -9.18 -10.76 8.57
N LEU A 50 -10.36 -11.27 8.20
CA LEU A 50 -10.83 -12.58 8.66
C LEU A 50 -9.89 -13.70 8.19
N LEU A 51 -9.46 -13.67 6.93
CA LEU A 51 -8.51 -14.63 6.39
C LEU A 51 -7.15 -14.55 7.10
N GLY A 52 -6.67 -13.33 7.37
CA GLY A 52 -5.46 -13.10 8.15
C GLY A 52 -5.56 -13.63 9.58
N LEU A 53 -6.71 -13.44 10.24
CA LEU A 53 -6.97 -13.99 11.57
C LEU A 53 -7.04 -15.52 11.54
N LEU A 54 -7.75 -16.12 10.58
CA LEU A 54 -7.79 -17.57 10.41
C LEU A 54 -6.39 -18.14 10.16
N ALA A 55 -5.60 -17.49 9.31
CA ALA A 55 -4.22 -17.90 9.04
C ALA A 55 -3.34 -17.80 10.29
N ALA A 56 -3.50 -16.76 11.11
CA ALA A 56 -2.77 -16.60 12.37
C ALA A 56 -3.16 -17.66 13.40
N VAL A 57 -4.46 -17.91 13.59
CA VAL A 57 -4.97 -18.93 14.53
C VAL A 57 -4.60 -20.33 14.07
N GLY A 58 -4.85 -20.66 12.79
CA GLY A 58 -4.46 -21.94 12.20
C GLY A 58 -2.95 -22.17 12.25
N GLY A 59 -2.17 -21.12 11.98
CA GLY A 59 -0.71 -21.14 12.12
C GLY A 59 -0.23 -21.39 13.55
N ALA A 60 -0.88 -20.77 14.55
CA ALA A 60 -0.55 -20.98 15.96
C ALA A 60 -0.87 -22.41 16.43
N VAL A 61 -2.02 -22.97 16.02
CA VAL A 61 -2.39 -24.37 16.31
C VAL A 61 -1.41 -25.34 15.66
N LEU A 62 -1.10 -25.15 14.37
CA LEU A 62 -0.15 -25.97 13.64
C LEU A 62 1.25 -25.90 14.28
N ALA A 63 1.67 -24.70 14.70
CA ALA A 63 2.93 -24.52 15.42
C ALA A 63 2.95 -25.27 16.75
N GLY A 64 1.86 -25.25 17.54
CA GLY A 64 1.78 -25.97 18.82
C GLY A 64 1.85 -27.49 18.67
N ILE A 65 1.07 -28.06 17.73
CA ILE A 65 1.08 -29.50 17.43
C ILE A 65 2.46 -29.90 16.90
N GLY A 66 2.96 -29.12 15.95
CA GLY A 66 4.24 -29.35 15.32
C GLY A 66 5.41 -29.30 16.30
N PHE A 67 5.43 -28.29 17.17
CA PHE A 67 6.42 -28.13 18.23
C PHE A 67 6.41 -29.34 19.17
N THR A 68 5.24 -29.82 19.57
CA THR A 68 5.13 -30.97 20.48
C THR A 68 5.73 -32.23 19.84
N GLY A 69 5.38 -32.53 18.58
CA GLY A 69 5.93 -33.69 17.88
C GLY A 69 7.43 -33.57 17.60
N SER A 70 7.89 -32.38 17.20
CA SER A 70 9.30 -32.12 16.94
C SER A 70 10.14 -32.17 18.22
N TYR A 71 9.62 -31.64 19.32
CA TYR A 71 10.26 -31.71 20.64
C TYR A 71 10.49 -33.15 21.06
N THR A 72 9.46 -34.01 21.03
CA THR A 72 9.62 -35.41 21.43
C THR A 72 10.62 -36.16 20.55
N ALA A 73 10.64 -35.85 19.26
CA ALA A 73 11.55 -36.46 18.28
C ALA A 73 13.01 -36.06 18.56
N LEU A 74 13.28 -34.78 18.80
CA LEU A 74 14.63 -34.29 19.10
C LEU A 74 15.10 -34.69 20.50
N VAL A 75 14.21 -34.81 21.48
CA VAL A 75 14.55 -35.34 22.81
C VAL A 75 15.02 -36.79 22.68
N LYS A 76 14.27 -37.64 21.95
CA LYS A 76 14.67 -39.03 21.68
C LYS A 76 16.04 -39.08 20.98
N LEU A 77 16.19 -38.31 19.90
CA LEU A 77 17.46 -38.23 19.15
C LEU A 77 18.64 -37.78 20.03
N GLY A 78 18.39 -36.82 20.94
CA GLY A 78 19.38 -36.35 21.90
C GLY A 78 19.83 -37.45 22.87
N PHE A 79 18.90 -38.27 23.37
CA PHE A 79 19.25 -39.45 24.16
C PHE A 79 20.06 -40.46 23.35
N ASP A 80 19.66 -40.73 22.11
CA ASP A 80 20.36 -41.67 21.21
C ASP A 80 21.80 -41.21 20.90
N HIS A 81 22.05 -39.90 20.89
CA HIS A 81 23.37 -39.30 20.69
C HIS A 81 24.14 -39.00 21.98
N GLY A 82 23.64 -39.44 23.15
CA GLY A 82 24.36 -39.32 24.42
C GLY A 82 24.31 -37.94 25.08
N PHE A 83 23.33 -37.10 24.75
CA PHE A 83 23.17 -35.76 25.36
C PHE A 83 22.68 -35.84 26.83
N GLY A 84 22.21 -37.01 27.28
CA GLY A 84 21.71 -37.20 28.63
C GLY A 84 20.58 -36.23 28.96
N THR A 85 20.60 -35.63 30.15
CA THR A 85 19.55 -34.67 30.58
C THR A 85 19.50 -33.40 29.73
N PHE A 86 20.57 -33.06 28.99
CA PHE A 86 20.56 -31.91 28.08
C PHE A 86 19.63 -32.11 26.88
N ALA A 87 19.23 -33.35 26.58
CA ALA A 87 18.25 -33.66 25.53
C ALA A 87 16.91 -32.94 25.72
N TYR A 88 16.49 -32.65 26.96
CA TYR A 88 15.27 -31.88 27.24
C TYR A 88 15.38 -30.39 26.88
N VAL A 89 16.59 -29.82 26.97
CA VAL A 89 16.81 -28.38 26.78
C VAL A 89 17.28 -28.07 25.35
N PHE A 90 17.95 -29.01 24.70
CA PHE A 90 18.49 -28.84 23.35
C PHE A 90 17.46 -28.35 22.31
N PRO A 91 16.27 -28.98 22.14
CA PRO A 91 15.28 -28.51 21.16
C PRO A 91 14.79 -27.10 21.48
N ILE A 92 14.58 -26.81 22.77
CA ILE A 92 14.13 -25.49 23.26
C ILE A 92 15.17 -24.42 22.93
N GLY A 93 16.46 -24.72 23.14
CA GLY A 93 17.56 -23.80 22.85
C GLY A 93 17.67 -23.47 21.36
N VAL A 94 17.53 -24.46 20.49
CA VAL A 94 17.57 -24.26 19.03
C VAL A 94 16.39 -23.40 18.57
N ASP A 95 15.17 -23.74 18.96
CA ASP A 95 13.97 -23.02 18.54
C ASP A 95 13.92 -21.60 19.12
N ALA A 96 14.30 -21.41 20.39
CA ALA A 96 14.42 -20.08 20.99
C ALA A 96 15.45 -19.23 20.24
N GLY A 97 16.59 -19.82 19.84
CA GLY A 97 17.60 -19.17 19.01
C GLY A 97 17.05 -18.71 17.66
N ILE A 98 16.28 -19.58 16.98
CA ILE A 98 15.62 -19.24 15.71
C ILE A 98 14.64 -18.07 15.91
N LEU A 99 13.78 -18.14 16.92
CA LEU A 99 12.80 -17.09 17.21
C LEU A 99 13.47 -15.74 17.53
N VAL A 100 14.55 -15.74 18.31
CA VAL A 100 15.33 -14.52 18.62
C VAL A 100 15.96 -13.94 17.35
N LEU A 101 16.57 -14.75 16.50
CA LEU A 101 17.18 -14.28 15.25
C LEU A 101 16.15 -13.72 14.26
N LEU A 102 14.98 -14.36 14.14
CA LEU A 102 13.87 -13.87 13.31
C LEU A 102 13.28 -12.57 13.87
N ALA A 103 13.12 -12.46 15.19
CA ALA A 103 12.67 -11.24 15.83
C ALA A 103 13.67 -10.09 15.62
N LEU A 104 14.97 -10.36 15.75
CA LEU A 104 16.03 -9.38 15.46
C LEU A 104 16.04 -8.95 13.98
N ASP A 105 15.90 -9.89 13.02
CA ASP A 105 15.75 -9.55 11.59
C ASP A 105 14.57 -8.60 11.38
N LEU A 106 13.43 -8.86 12.03
CA LEU A 106 12.24 -8.01 11.93
C LEU A 106 12.44 -6.62 12.56
N ILE A 107 13.08 -6.54 13.73
CA ILE A 107 13.43 -5.27 14.38
C ILE A 107 14.35 -4.45 13.47
N MET A 108 15.36 -5.08 12.86
CA MET A 108 16.29 -4.42 11.96
C MET A 108 15.62 -3.89 10.68
N ILE A 109 14.71 -4.68 10.10
CA ILE A 109 13.86 -4.22 8.98
C ILE A 109 13.06 -2.98 9.40
N ARG A 110 12.47 -3.02 10.61
CA ARG A 110 11.67 -1.91 11.14
C ARG A 110 12.50 -0.64 11.37
N ARG A 111 13.81 -0.78 11.62
CA ARG A 111 14.77 0.34 11.73
C ARG A 111 15.42 0.74 10.40
N GLY A 112 15.10 0.09 9.29
CA GLY A 112 15.64 0.43 7.97
C GLY A 112 17.05 -0.10 7.70
N THR A 113 17.57 -1.01 8.54
CA THR A 113 18.91 -1.60 8.40
C THR A 113 18.81 -3.13 8.28
N PRO A 114 18.20 -3.69 7.22
CA PRO A 114 18.00 -5.12 7.09
C PRO A 114 19.35 -5.85 6.98
N TRP A 115 19.67 -6.71 7.96
CA TRP A 115 20.89 -7.50 7.96
C TRP A 115 20.62 -8.95 7.55
N ALA A 116 21.11 -9.35 6.38
CA ALA A 116 20.92 -10.69 5.86
C ALA A 116 21.63 -11.78 6.69
N GLY A 117 22.61 -11.41 7.54
CA GLY A 117 23.35 -12.35 8.38
C GLY A 117 22.48 -13.06 9.42
N ALA A 118 21.68 -12.32 10.20
CA ALA A 118 20.74 -12.89 11.17
C ALA A 118 19.80 -13.91 10.50
N ARG A 119 19.33 -13.56 9.29
CA ARG A 119 18.46 -14.43 8.50
C ARG A 119 19.17 -15.68 8.02
N LEU A 120 20.38 -15.57 7.51
CA LEU A 120 21.16 -16.71 7.07
C LEU A 120 21.36 -17.69 8.24
N VAL A 121 21.75 -17.19 9.41
CA VAL A 121 21.94 -18.03 10.60
C VAL A 121 20.62 -18.69 11.02
N ALA A 122 19.50 -17.96 11.03
CA ALA A 122 18.19 -18.53 11.34
C ALA A 122 17.79 -19.65 10.35
N HIS A 123 18.04 -19.46 9.05
CA HIS A 123 17.78 -20.49 8.03
C HIS A 123 18.69 -21.70 8.19
N LEU A 124 19.96 -21.51 8.53
CA LEU A 124 20.88 -22.60 8.80
C LEU A 124 20.44 -23.42 10.02
N LEU A 125 20.04 -22.76 11.11
CA LEU A 125 19.49 -23.44 12.30
C LEU A 125 18.18 -24.18 12.00
N THR A 126 17.30 -23.56 11.20
CA THR A 126 16.05 -24.22 10.78
C THR A 126 16.34 -25.41 9.87
N GLY A 127 17.30 -25.28 8.95
CA GLY A 127 17.78 -26.38 8.11
C GLY A 127 18.34 -27.54 8.93
N ALA A 128 19.15 -27.24 9.96
CA ALA A 128 19.62 -28.23 10.90
C ALA A 128 18.46 -28.92 11.64
N THR A 129 17.45 -28.15 12.07
CA THR A 129 16.24 -28.67 12.73
C THR A 129 15.45 -29.62 11.81
N ILE A 130 15.32 -29.28 10.52
CA ILE A 130 14.70 -30.17 9.52
C ILE A 130 15.49 -31.48 9.41
N VAL A 131 16.82 -31.41 9.35
CA VAL A 131 17.69 -32.60 9.29
C VAL A 131 17.57 -33.45 10.56
N PHE A 132 17.53 -32.84 11.74
CA PHE A 132 17.37 -33.56 13.01
C PHE A 132 16.02 -34.29 13.06
N ASN A 133 14.93 -33.61 12.69
CA ASN A 133 13.62 -34.24 12.63
C ASN A 133 13.58 -35.38 11.60
N ALA A 134 14.17 -35.19 10.42
CA ALA A 134 14.24 -36.23 9.40
C ALA A 134 14.99 -37.50 9.87
N ASN A 135 15.97 -37.34 10.77
CA ASN A 135 16.75 -38.44 11.34
C ASN A 135 16.20 -38.97 12.67
N ALA A 136 15.07 -38.46 13.16
CA ALA A 136 14.48 -38.92 14.42
C ALA A 136 13.65 -40.22 14.27
N GLY A 137 13.45 -40.69 13.04
CA GLY A 137 12.87 -42.00 12.75
C GLY A 137 13.82 -43.15 13.09
N ASP A 138 13.28 -44.36 13.24
CA ASP A 138 14.07 -45.54 13.62
C ASP A 138 15.02 -46.03 12.50
N LEU A 139 14.77 -45.60 11.26
CA LEU A 139 15.58 -45.94 10.09
C LEU A 139 16.24 -44.67 9.50
N PRO A 140 17.45 -44.79 8.91
CA PRO A 140 18.08 -43.67 8.20
C PRO A 140 17.19 -43.14 7.07
N PRO A 141 17.25 -41.83 6.73
CA PRO A 141 16.41 -41.23 5.68
C PRO A 141 16.55 -41.90 4.29
N ALA A 142 17.68 -42.55 4.02
CA ALA A 142 17.90 -43.28 2.78
C ALA A 142 17.12 -44.61 2.71
N GLN A 143 16.74 -45.17 3.86
CA GLN A 143 16.02 -46.45 3.98
C GLN A 143 14.52 -46.23 4.18
N ASP A 144 14.13 -45.18 4.92
CA ASP A 144 12.75 -44.75 5.07
C ASP A 144 12.58 -43.26 4.70
N PRO A 145 12.50 -42.93 3.40
CA PRO A 145 12.33 -41.55 2.96
C PRO A 145 10.95 -40.98 3.35
N VAL A 146 9.94 -41.83 3.55
CA VAL A 146 8.58 -41.40 3.90
C VAL A 146 8.52 -41.02 5.38
N GLY A 147 9.04 -41.87 6.27
CA GLY A 147 9.12 -41.55 7.71
C GLY A 147 9.96 -40.30 7.97
N ALA A 148 11.12 -40.18 7.31
CA ALA A 148 11.93 -38.97 7.39
C ALA A 148 11.16 -37.71 6.93
N ALA A 149 10.40 -37.80 5.83
CA ALA A 149 9.56 -36.70 5.36
C ALA A 149 8.43 -36.36 6.34
N MET A 150 7.80 -37.35 6.98
CA MET A 150 6.73 -37.14 7.95
C MET A 150 7.21 -36.35 9.18
N HIS A 151 8.41 -36.62 9.67
CA HIS A 151 8.99 -35.83 10.77
C HIS A 151 9.49 -34.45 10.31
N ALA A 152 10.00 -34.34 9.07
CA ALA A 152 10.53 -33.08 8.52
C ALA A 152 9.46 -32.06 8.09
N VAL A 153 8.22 -32.50 7.79
CA VAL A 153 7.19 -31.64 7.19
C VAL A 153 6.83 -30.46 8.07
N VAL A 154 6.81 -30.66 9.39
CA VAL A 154 6.39 -29.65 10.37
C VAL A 154 7.35 -28.46 10.40
N PRO A 155 8.67 -28.64 10.59
CA PRO A 155 9.62 -27.52 10.49
C PRO A 155 9.64 -26.85 9.11
N VAL A 156 9.40 -27.59 8.02
CA VAL A 156 9.26 -27.02 6.66
C VAL A 156 8.04 -26.08 6.59
N LEU A 157 6.89 -26.50 7.12
CA LEU A 157 5.70 -25.66 7.18
C LEU A 157 5.93 -24.40 8.04
N PHE A 158 6.70 -24.53 9.14
CA PHE A 158 7.08 -23.39 9.97
C PHE A 158 7.90 -22.35 9.19
N ILE A 159 8.98 -22.76 8.51
CA ILE A 159 9.84 -21.80 7.78
C ILE A 159 9.09 -21.12 6.63
N VAL A 160 8.25 -21.86 5.90
CA VAL A 160 7.41 -21.29 4.84
C VAL A 160 6.42 -20.28 5.42
N SER A 161 5.78 -20.61 6.54
CA SER A 161 4.84 -19.71 7.22
C SER A 161 5.54 -18.44 7.73
N ALA A 162 6.72 -18.58 8.34
CA ALA A 162 7.52 -17.46 8.82
C ALA A 162 7.97 -16.53 7.67
N GLU A 163 8.41 -17.07 6.53
CA GLU A 163 8.76 -16.30 5.35
C GLU A 163 7.56 -15.57 4.73
N CYS A 164 6.39 -16.22 4.70
CA CYS A 164 5.15 -15.58 4.26
C CYS A 164 4.76 -14.42 5.19
N ALA A 165 4.77 -14.63 6.50
CA ALA A 165 4.48 -13.60 7.49
C ALA A 165 5.46 -12.42 7.35
N ARG A 166 6.75 -12.71 7.19
CA ARG A 166 7.78 -11.70 6.98
C ARG A 166 7.53 -10.87 5.72
N ARG A 167 7.21 -11.50 4.58
CA ARG A 167 6.88 -10.78 3.33
C ARG A 167 5.69 -9.84 3.52
N LEU A 168 4.67 -10.28 4.23
CA LEU A 168 3.51 -9.45 4.55
C LEU A 168 3.87 -8.28 5.45
N ILE A 169 4.67 -8.49 6.49
CA ILE A 169 5.10 -7.42 7.41
C ILE A 169 5.99 -6.40 6.70
N ILE A 170 6.94 -6.85 5.88
CA ILE A 170 7.79 -5.94 5.06
C ILE A 170 6.92 -5.11 4.14
N LYS A 171 6.00 -5.75 3.40
CA LYS A 171 5.11 -5.04 2.49
C LYS A 171 4.24 -4.03 3.24
N ALA A 172 3.71 -4.40 4.41
CA ALA A 172 2.94 -3.48 5.26
C ALA A 172 3.79 -2.32 5.78
N ALA A 173 5.05 -2.57 6.17
CA ALA A 173 5.98 -1.54 6.62
C ALA A 173 6.38 -0.58 5.50
N ASP A 174 6.59 -1.08 4.29
CA ASP A 174 6.88 -0.25 3.11
C ASP A 174 5.67 0.59 2.69
N LEU A 175 4.46 0.01 2.74
CA LEU A 175 3.20 0.74 2.54
C LEU A 175 3.04 1.87 3.57
N ALA A 176 3.26 1.58 4.85
CA ALA A 176 3.17 2.57 5.92
C ALA A 176 4.23 3.69 5.80
N ALA A 177 5.38 3.37 5.23
CA ALA A 177 6.45 4.35 5.00
C ALA A 177 6.36 5.07 3.64
N GLY A 178 5.30 4.82 2.85
CA GLY A 178 5.13 5.42 1.51
C GLY A 178 6.18 4.97 0.49
N ARG A 179 6.94 3.89 0.77
CA ARG A 179 7.94 3.31 -0.14
C ARG A 179 7.30 2.27 -1.04
N GLU A 180 6.25 2.67 -1.76
CA GLU A 180 5.61 1.77 -2.70
C GLU A 180 6.44 1.69 -3.98
N SER A 181 7.24 0.63 -4.12
CA SER A 181 7.92 0.31 -5.37
C SER A 181 7.39 -1.00 -5.92
N GLU A 182 6.85 -0.93 -7.13
CA GLU A 182 6.51 -2.08 -7.95
C GLU A 182 7.77 -2.55 -8.67
N GLY A 183 8.12 -3.83 -8.49
CA GLY A 183 9.19 -4.45 -9.26
C GLY A 183 8.71 -4.88 -10.65
N VAL A 184 9.67 -5.24 -11.52
CA VAL A 184 9.35 -5.89 -12.80
C VAL A 184 8.69 -7.25 -12.52
N PRO A 185 7.50 -7.54 -13.08
CA PRO A 185 6.81 -8.80 -12.88
C PRO A 185 7.65 -10.01 -13.27
N VAL A 186 7.52 -11.08 -12.49
CA VAL A 186 8.22 -12.36 -12.73
C VAL A 186 7.89 -12.92 -14.12
N SER A 187 6.66 -12.72 -14.61
CA SER A 187 6.28 -13.12 -15.97
C SER A 187 7.16 -12.49 -17.04
N ARG A 188 7.52 -11.20 -16.92
CA ARG A 188 8.42 -10.53 -17.86
C ARG A 188 9.86 -11.02 -17.73
N TRP A 189 10.29 -11.39 -16.53
CA TRP A 189 11.60 -12.04 -16.32
C TRP A 189 11.70 -13.39 -17.04
N ILE A 190 10.62 -14.18 -17.03
CA ILE A 190 10.57 -15.48 -17.70
C ILE A 190 10.46 -15.30 -19.23
N LEU A 191 9.55 -14.45 -19.69
CA LEU A 191 9.22 -14.31 -21.11
C LEU A 191 10.21 -13.43 -21.88
N ALA A 192 10.83 -12.45 -21.22
CA ALA A 192 11.70 -11.47 -21.87
C ALA A 192 12.83 -11.00 -20.94
N PRO A 193 13.73 -11.90 -20.49
CA PRO A 193 14.72 -11.63 -19.44
C PRO A 193 15.62 -10.43 -19.73
N ARG A 194 16.05 -10.25 -20.99
CA ARG A 194 16.88 -9.10 -21.38
C ARG A 194 16.15 -7.77 -21.24
N SER A 195 14.89 -7.71 -21.68
CA SER A 195 14.06 -6.51 -21.56
C SER A 195 13.70 -6.22 -20.10
N ALA A 196 13.43 -7.28 -19.32
CA ALA A 196 13.14 -7.19 -17.90
C ALA A 196 14.33 -6.60 -17.14
N PHE A 197 15.55 -7.07 -17.44
CA PHE A 197 16.77 -6.54 -16.85
C PHE A 197 17.02 -5.07 -17.24
N ALA A 198 16.86 -4.72 -18.52
CA ALA A 198 17.02 -3.34 -18.99
C ALA A 198 16.04 -2.40 -18.28
N MET A 199 14.76 -2.80 -18.16
CA MET A 199 13.74 -2.01 -17.46
C MET A 199 13.98 -1.95 -15.96
N TYR A 200 14.34 -3.06 -15.32
CA TYR A 200 14.73 -3.08 -13.91
C TYR A 200 15.88 -2.11 -13.63
N ARG A 201 16.95 -2.17 -14.43
CA ARG A 201 18.09 -1.25 -14.34
C ARG A 201 17.63 0.19 -14.52
N GLN A 202 16.79 0.46 -15.51
CA GLN A 202 16.21 1.79 -15.74
C GLN A 202 15.42 2.29 -14.53
N MET A 203 14.54 1.46 -13.97
CA MET A 203 13.73 1.82 -12.79
C MET A 203 14.62 2.14 -11.59
N ARG A 204 15.64 1.31 -11.33
CA ARG A 204 16.58 1.50 -10.20
C ARG A 204 17.47 2.72 -10.36
N LEU A 205 18.01 2.97 -11.55
CA LEU A 205 18.90 4.11 -11.79
C LEU A 205 18.17 5.44 -11.85
N ARG A 206 16.88 5.44 -12.23
CA ARG A 206 16.10 6.67 -12.44
C ARG A 206 15.06 6.92 -11.34
N GLY A 207 15.01 6.09 -10.31
CA GLY A 207 14.06 6.23 -9.21
C GLY A 207 12.59 6.04 -9.63
N ILE A 208 12.31 5.32 -10.72
CA ILE A 208 10.94 5.02 -11.14
C ILE A 208 10.41 3.92 -10.24
N THR A 209 9.47 4.26 -9.37
CA THR A 209 8.92 3.32 -8.38
C THR A 209 7.79 2.46 -8.95
N SER A 210 7.13 2.89 -10.03
CA SER A 210 5.98 2.21 -10.62
C SER A 210 6.34 1.45 -11.89
N TYR A 211 5.93 0.18 -11.98
CA TYR A 211 6.14 -0.64 -13.17
C TYR A 211 5.31 -0.12 -14.35
N SER A 212 4.04 0.23 -14.09
CA SER A 212 3.14 0.76 -15.12
C SER A 212 3.68 2.05 -15.74
N THR A 213 4.27 2.94 -14.92
CA THR A 213 4.94 4.15 -15.40
C THR A 213 6.14 3.82 -16.27
N ALA A 214 7.00 2.87 -15.85
CA ALA A 214 8.16 2.46 -16.64
C ALA A 214 7.76 1.88 -18.01
N VAL A 215 6.72 1.05 -18.04
CA VAL A 215 6.15 0.50 -19.29
C VAL A 215 5.56 1.60 -20.16
N GLN A 216 4.88 2.59 -19.58
CA GLN A 216 4.33 3.69 -20.36
C GLN A 216 5.43 4.53 -21.00
N MET A 217 6.50 4.84 -20.26
CA MET A 217 7.66 5.55 -20.82
C MET A 217 8.33 4.76 -21.96
N GLU A 218 8.43 3.44 -21.84
CA GLU A 218 8.94 2.57 -22.91
C GLU A 218 8.03 2.62 -24.16
N LYS A 219 6.71 2.54 -23.96
CA LYS A 219 5.72 2.64 -25.04
C LYS A 219 5.76 4.01 -25.72
N ASP A 220 5.79 5.10 -24.95
CA ASP A 220 5.82 6.46 -25.48
C ASP A 220 7.05 6.67 -26.35
N LEU A 221 8.22 6.16 -25.93
CA LEU A 221 9.44 6.22 -26.72
C LEU A 221 9.35 5.39 -27.99
N LEU A 222 8.78 4.18 -27.94
CA LEU A 222 8.58 3.36 -29.14
C LEU A 222 7.64 4.03 -30.14
N VAL A 223 6.49 4.53 -29.67
CA VAL A 223 5.53 5.26 -30.51
C VAL A 223 6.19 6.50 -31.12
N TYR A 224 6.91 7.29 -30.33
CA TYR A 224 7.59 8.48 -30.81
C TYR A 224 8.69 8.16 -31.84
N ARG A 225 9.42 7.05 -31.63
CA ARG A 225 10.41 6.57 -32.60
C ARG A 225 9.77 6.19 -33.93
N GLU A 226 8.65 5.48 -33.90
CA GLU A 226 7.91 5.10 -35.12
C GLU A 226 7.34 6.33 -35.84
N MET A 227 6.84 7.32 -35.09
CA MET A 227 6.41 8.61 -35.67
C MET A 227 7.57 9.32 -36.38
N LEU A 228 8.75 9.40 -35.74
CA LEU A 228 9.94 9.98 -36.35
C LEU A 228 10.39 9.21 -37.61
N ASP A 229 10.30 7.88 -37.60
CA ASP A 229 10.70 7.06 -38.75
C ASP A 229 9.80 7.31 -39.96
N ARG A 230 8.50 7.45 -39.71
CA ARG A 230 7.50 7.84 -40.71
C ARG A 230 7.76 9.24 -41.26
N ASP A 231 8.03 10.21 -40.39
CA ASP A 231 8.26 11.60 -40.78
C ASP A 231 9.57 11.78 -41.57
N THR A 232 10.57 10.93 -41.31
CA THR A 232 11.89 11.00 -41.96
C THR A 232 12.07 10.07 -43.16
N GLN A 233 11.02 9.31 -43.53
CA GLN A 233 10.99 8.42 -44.69
C GLN A 233 12.24 7.52 -44.81
N GLY A 234 12.64 6.88 -43.70
CA GLY A 234 13.70 5.87 -43.72
C GLY A 234 14.82 6.12 -42.71
N GLY A 235 14.46 6.33 -41.45
CA GLY A 235 15.37 6.33 -40.32
C GLY A 235 15.17 7.52 -39.38
N TRP A 236 14.59 7.28 -38.20
CA TRP A 236 14.46 8.24 -37.10
C TRP A 236 15.76 8.99 -36.75
N GLN A 237 16.91 8.42 -37.11
CA GLN A 237 18.23 9.02 -36.94
C GLN A 237 18.45 10.25 -37.83
N LYS A 238 17.74 10.37 -38.96
CA LYS A 238 17.78 11.50 -39.88
C LYS A 238 16.96 12.70 -39.41
N ALA A 239 16.14 12.53 -38.36
CA ALA A 239 15.38 13.62 -37.79
C ALA A 239 16.30 14.71 -37.22
N SER A 240 15.80 15.95 -37.17
CA SER A 240 16.52 17.08 -36.61
C SER A 240 16.95 16.81 -35.16
N THR A 241 18.01 17.48 -34.71
CA THR A 241 18.52 17.34 -33.34
C THR A 241 17.44 17.61 -32.29
N GLU A 242 16.57 18.58 -32.55
CA GLU A 242 15.42 18.93 -31.69
C GLU A 242 14.35 17.83 -31.69
N ALA A 243 13.99 17.28 -32.85
CA ALA A 243 13.04 16.17 -32.93
C ALA A 243 13.60 14.88 -32.32
N ARG A 244 14.92 14.70 -32.27
CA ARG A 244 15.56 13.56 -31.59
C ARG A 244 15.73 13.77 -30.08
N LEU A 245 15.38 14.94 -29.55
CA LEU A 245 15.59 15.29 -28.15
C LEU A 245 14.94 14.29 -27.18
N PRO A 246 13.71 13.79 -27.39
CA PRO A 246 13.14 12.74 -26.54
C PRO A 246 13.97 11.45 -26.48
N MET A 247 14.56 11.04 -27.61
CA MET A 247 15.41 9.84 -27.66
C MET A 247 16.71 10.03 -26.89
N THR A 248 17.31 11.22 -26.95
CA THR A 248 18.56 11.52 -26.24
C THR A 248 18.34 11.81 -24.77
N MET A 249 17.22 12.42 -24.40
CA MET A 249 16.87 12.77 -23.02
C MET A 249 16.25 11.61 -22.23
N ALA A 250 15.73 10.59 -22.91
CA ALA A 250 15.26 9.36 -22.29
C ALA A 250 16.30 8.72 -21.36
N LYS A 251 17.61 8.85 -21.67
CA LYS A 251 18.68 8.30 -20.82
C LYS A 251 18.73 8.94 -19.42
N TYR A 252 18.28 10.19 -19.29
CA TYR A 252 18.20 10.95 -18.04
C TYR A 252 16.84 10.79 -17.33
N GLY A 253 15.92 10.00 -17.89
CA GLY A 253 14.62 9.73 -17.26
C GLY A 253 13.52 10.74 -17.58
N LEU A 254 13.72 11.63 -18.54
CA LEU A 254 12.65 12.48 -19.04
C LEU A 254 11.65 11.67 -19.87
N THR A 255 10.36 11.98 -19.73
CA THR A 255 9.32 11.48 -20.63
C THR A 255 9.40 12.17 -21.99
N VAL A 256 8.74 11.61 -23.00
CA VAL A 256 8.67 12.22 -24.33
C VAL A 256 8.09 13.63 -24.25
N ALA A 257 6.99 13.81 -23.51
CA ALA A 257 6.36 15.10 -23.31
C ALA A 257 7.28 16.12 -22.62
N GLN A 258 7.99 15.71 -21.55
CA GLN A 258 8.94 16.59 -20.86
C GLN A 258 10.09 17.01 -21.77
N ALA A 259 10.63 16.07 -22.56
CA ALA A 259 11.71 16.37 -23.47
C ALA A 259 11.28 17.33 -24.60
N LEU A 260 10.05 17.18 -25.12
CA LEU A 260 9.50 18.10 -26.13
C LEU A 260 9.17 19.48 -25.59
N ALA A 261 8.86 19.59 -24.29
CA ALA A 261 8.59 20.87 -23.65
C ALA A 261 9.86 21.71 -23.42
N LEU A 262 11.04 21.10 -23.33
CA LEU A 262 12.29 21.81 -23.03
C LEU A 262 12.64 22.92 -24.05
N PRO A 263 12.66 22.67 -25.37
CA PRO A 263 12.93 23.73 -26.35
C PRO A 263 11.85 24.82 -26.34
N GLN A 264 10.59 24.43 -26.14
CA GLN A 264 9.47 25.36 -26.09
C GLN A 264 9.59 26.30 -24.89
N ALA A 265 9.91 25.76 -23.71
CA ALA A 265 10.14 26.54 -22.50
C ALA A 265 11.34 27.48 -22.66
N ALA A 266 12.45 26.98 -23.23
CA ALA A 266 13.63 27.81 -23.48
C ALA A 266 13.36 28.96 -24.48
N ALA A 267 12.54 28.70 -25.51
CA ALA A 267 12.14 29.71 -26.48
C ALA A 267 11.22 30.77 -25.85
N GLU A 268 10.28 30.36 -25.00
CA GLU A 268 9.39 31.26 -24.26
C GLU A 268 10.18 32.14 -23.29
N GLU A 269 11.10 31.57 -22.52
CA GLU A 269 12.00 32.33 -21.65
C GLU A 269 12.88 33.31 -22.42
N ALA A 270 13.33 32.93 -23.62
CA ALA A 270 14.08 33.83 -24.49
C ALA A 270 13.20 34.98 -25.00
N ARG A 271 11.94 34.72 -25.36
CA ARG A 271 10.98 35.74 -25.78
C ARG A 271 10.70 36.74 -24.66
N LEU A 272 10.39 36.24 -23.46
CA LEU A 272 10.17 37.09 -22.28
C LEU A 272 11.41 37.94 -21.95
N ARG A 273 12.62 37.38 -22.08
CA ARG A 273 13.87 38.14 -21.91
C ARG A 273 14.03 39.24 -22.97
N ALA A 274 13.65 38.97 -24.21
CA ALA A 274 13.71 39.97 -25.28
C ALA A 274 12.68 41.10 -25.07
N GLU A 275 11.43 40.75 -24.74
CA GLU A 275 10.37 41.72 -24.41
C GLU A 275 10.77 42.60 -23.21
N ALA A 276 11.35 42.01 -22.17
CA ALA A 276 11.86 42.76 -21.02
C ALA A 276 13.02 43.70 -21.38
N ALA A 277 13.92 43.27 -22.28
CA ALA A 277 15.01 44.10 -22.77
C ALA A 277 14.52 45.27 -23.62
N GLU A 278 13.51 45.04 -24.46
CA GLU A 278 12.87 46.09 -25.28
C GLU A 278 12.13 47.11 -24.40
N ALA A 279 11.36 46.64 -23.41
CA ALA A 279 10.70 47.52 -22.44
C ALA A 279 11.71 48.38 -21.66
N ALA A 280 12.83 47.78 -21.24
CA ALA A 280 13.90 48.51 -20.57
C ALA A 280 14.58 49.53 -21.50
N ALA A 281 14.71 49.24 -22.78
CA ALA A 281 15.26 50.17 -23.77
C ALA A 281 14.34 51.38 -23.99
N LEU A 282 13.03 51.15 -24.13
CA LEU A 282 12.03 52.22 -24.29
C LEU A 282 11.95 53.13 -23.05
N ASP A 283 12.02 52.55 -21.86
CA ASP A 283 12.04 53.32 -20.61
C ASP A 283 13.33 54.13 -20.47
N ALA A 284 14.48 53.57 -20.88
CA ALA A 284 15.75 54.30 -20.92
C ALA A 284 15.73 55.47 -21.92
N GLU A 285 15.11 55.29 -23.09
CA GLU A 285 14.92 56.35 -24.09
C GLU A 285 14.00 57.46 -23.57
N THR A 286 12.87 57.09 -22.96
CA THR A 286 11.92 58.04 -22.35
C THR A 286 12.61 58.88 -21.27
N ARG A 287 13.41 58.24 -20.40
CA ARG A 287 14.22 58.94 -19.38
C ARG A 287 15.33 59.80 -20.00
N ALA A 288 15.84 59.47 -21.17
CA ALA A 288 16.82 60.30 -21.88
C ALA A 288 16.16 61.55 -22.46
N GLU A 289 14.99 61.41 -23.09
CA GLU A 289 14.21 62.55 -23.60
C GLU A 289 13.75 63.48 -22.48
N GLN A 290 13.25 62.94 -21.37
CA GLN A 290 12.91 63.75 -20.19
C GLN A 290 14.12 64.53 -19.65
N ARG A 291 15.31 63.93 -19.63
CA ARG A 291 16.54 64.62 -19.22
C ARG A 291 16.94 65.74 -20.18
N LYS A 292 16.76 65.55 -21.49
CA LYS A 292 16.99 66.61 -22.49
C LYS A 292 16.00 67.75 -22.31
N ALA A 293 14.71 67.45 -22.18
CA ALA A 293 13.66 68.45 -21.97
C ALA A 293 13.91 69.26 -20.68
N ALA A 294 14.27 68.60 -19.58
CA ALA A 294 14.61 69.28 -18.32
C ALA A 294 15.87 70.16 -18.45
N ALA A 295 16.88 69.72 -19.20
CA ALA A 295 18.08 70.51 -19.46
C ALA A 295 17.79 71.74 -20.34
N GLU A 296 16.92 71.60 -21.34
CA GLU A 296 16.50 72.70 -22.21
C GLU A 296 15.65 73.72 -21.46
N GLU A 297 14.71 73.25 -20.63
CA GLU A 297 13.91 74.09 -19.75
C GLU A 297 14.80 74.87 -18.76
N ALA A 298 15.80 74.21 -18.15
CA ALA A 298 16.77 74.87 -17.28
C ALA A 298 17.60 75.93 -18.03
N ARG A 299 18.00 75.66 -19.27
CA ARG A 299 18.72 76.61 -20.13
C ARG A 299 17.85 77.82 -20.47
N LEU A 300 16.60 77.62 -20.85
CA LEU A 300 15.65 78.68 -21.13
C LEU A 300 15.37 79.54 -19.89
N ARG A 301 15.21 78.93 -18.71
CA ARG A 301 15.08 79.68 -17.45
C ARG A 301 16.34 80.48 -17.09
N ALA A 302 17.54 79.95 -17.39
CA ALA A 302 18.78 80.69 -17.19
C ALA A 302 18.91 81.87 -18.17
N ALA A 303 18.59 81.66 -19.45
CA ALA A 303 18.57 82.72 -20.46
C ALA A 303 17.50 83.79 -20.15
N GLY A 304 16.32 83.39 -19.70
CA GLY A 304 15.25 84.27 -19.25
C GLY A 304 15.67 85.13 -18.06
N ARG A 305 16.39 84.56 -17.08
CA ARG A 305 16.95 85.34 -15.95
C ARG A 305 18.00 86.36 -16.38
N VAL A 306 18.83 86.03 -17.38
CA VAL A 306 19.80 86.97 -17.97
C VAL A 306 19.11 88.05 -18.82
N ALA A 307 18.02 87.71 -19.52
CA ALA A 307 17.22 88.68 -20.25
C ALA A 307 16.45 89.62 -19.31
N VAL A 308 15.91 89.12 -18.19
CA VAL A 308 15.26 89.95 -17.15
C VAL A 308 16.26 90.93 -16.53
N THR A 309 17.48 90.50 -16.21
CA THR A 309 18.54 91.42 -15.71
C THR A 309 19.04 92.41 -16.77
N ARG A 310 18.86 92.12 -18.07
CA ARG A 310 19.20 93.04 -19.17
C ARG A 310 18.06 93.99 -19.53
N HIS A 311 16.82 93.57 -19.35
CA HIS A 311 15.62 94.40 -19.48
C HIS A 311 15.35 95.28 -18.24
N GLU A 312 15.93 94.95 -17.08
CA GLU A 312 15.96 95.83 -15.90
C GLU A 312 16.85 97.08 -16.06
N VAL A 313 17.62 97.18 -17.16
CA VAL A 313 18.47 98.36 -17.46
C VAL A 313 17.96 99.20 -18.65
N ASP A 314 17.04 98.69 -19.50
CA ASP A 314 16.71 99.35 -20.79
C ASP A 314 15.23 99.57 -21.11
N ALA A 315 14.29 99.51 -20.15
CA ALA A 315 12.91 99.85 -20.47
C ALA A 315 12.14 100.46 -19.28
N GLU A 316 12.42 101.73 -19.05
CA GLU A 316 11.39 102.68 -18.63
C GLU A 316 10.41 102.89 -19.79
N ALA A 317 9.12 103.02 -19.46
CA ALA A 317 7.98 103.38 -20.30
C ALA A 317 7.35 102.31 -21.22
N GLY A 318 6.15 101.87 -20.83
CA GLY A 318 5.04 101.79 -21.80
C GLY A 318 4.30 100.47 -21.98
N MET A 319 3.97 99.69 -20.93
CA MET A 319 2.87 98.70 -21.01
C MET A 319 2.35 98.21 -19.63
N ALA A 320 2.25 99.11 -18.65
CA ALA A 320 1.93 98.76 -17.27
C ALA A 320 0.45 98.38 -17.00
N ALA A 321 -0.49 98.67 -17.91
CA ALA A 321 -1.92 98.41 -17.67
C ALA A 321 -2.45 97.13 -18.35
N ALA A 322 -1.93 96.74 -19.52
CA ALA A 322 -2.38 95.53 -20.23
C ALA A 322 -1.67 94.24 -19.78
N VAL A 323 -0.41 94.36 -19.33
CA VAL A 323 0.38 93.23 -18.83
C VAL A 323 -0.05 92.82 -17.42
N ALA A 324 -0.55 93.76 -16.60
CA ALA A 324 -1.08 93.45 -15.28
C ALA A 324 -2.34 92.57 -15.40
N ASP A 325 -3.28 92.95 -16.25
CA ASP A 325 -4.56 92.24 -16.43
C ASP A 325 -4.41 90.87 -17.13
N ALA A 326 -3.44 90.76 -18.05
CA ALA A 326 -3.05 89.49 -18.67
C ALA A 326 -2.29 88.57 -17.69
N ARG A 327 -1.43 89.11 -16.81
CA ARG A 327 -0.76 88.35 -15.76
C ARG A 327 -1.73 87.87 -14.69
N THR A 328 -2.71 88.69 -14.30
CA THR A 328 -3.74 88.27 -13.34
C THR A 328 -4.61 87.16 -13.92
N ARG A 329 -5.01 87.24 -15.20
CA ARG A 329 -5.75 86.15 -15.87
C ARG A 329 -4.93 84.88 -16.08
N ALA A 330 -3.64 85.01 -16.45
CA ALA A 330 -2.74 83.87 -16.56
C ALA A 330 -2.47 83.20 -15.20
N ALA A 331 -2.26 83.98 -14.14
CA ALA A 331 -2.07 83.46 -12.78
C ALA A 331 -3.34 82.78 -12.25
N LEU A 332 -4.53 83.32 -12.55
CA LEU A 332 -5.80 82.67 -12.20
C LEU A 332 -6.00 81.35 -12.96
N GLN A 333 -5.67 81.29 -14.26
CA GLN A 333 -5.73 80.05 -15.03
C GLN A 333 -4.71 79.02 -14.59
N GLU A 334 -3.51 79.44 -14.21
CA GLU A 334 -2.47 78.56 -13.66
C GLU A 334 -2.89 78.01 -12.30
N SER A 335 -3.47 78.83 -11.41
CA SER A 335 -4.03 78.34 -10.15
C SER A 335 -5.19 77.36 -10.36
N ALA A 336 -6.09 77.65 -11.30
CA ALA A 336 -7.21 76.76 -11.62
C ALA A 336 -6.74 75.44 -12.26
N ALA A 337 -5.64 75.45 -13.02
CA ALA A 337 -5.04 74.25 -13.59
C ALA A 337 -4.34 73.39 -12.52
N LEU A 338 -3.69 74.02 -11.54
CA LEU A 338 -3.09 73.33 -10.39
C LEU A 338 -4.18 72.73 -9.48
N ASP A 339 -5.23 73.49 -9.15
CA ASP A 339 -6.36 72.99 -8.36
C ASP A 339 -7.08 71.82 -9.07
N ALA A 340 -7.19 71.87 -10.40
CA ALA A 340 -7.74 70.78 -11.21
C ALA A 340 -6.82 69.55 -11.26
N ALA A 341 -5.50 69.75 -11.27
CA ALA A 341 -4.53 68.65 -11.23
C ALA A 341 -4.51 67.95 -9.86
N ASP A 342 -4.55 68.74 -8.77
CA ASP A 342 -4.57 68.23 -7.40
C ASP A 342 -5.86 67.45 -7.10
N THR A 343 -7.00 67.91 -7.61
CA THR A 343 -8.27 67.18 -7.49
C THR A 343 -8.28 65.90 -8.32
N ALA A 344 -7.76 65.92 -9.54
CA ALA A 344 -7.62 64.72 -10.38
C ALA A 344 -6.66 63.68 -9.76
N GLU A 345 -5.56 64.12 -9.15
CA GLU A 345 -4.63 63.23 -8.45
C GLU A 345 -5.26 62.67 -7.17
N ALA A 346 -6.01 63.47 -6.41
CA ALA A 346 -6.75 63.00 -5.24
C ALA A 346 -7.80 61.95 -5.61
N ASP A 347 -8.53 62.15 -6.70
CA ASP A 347 -9.52 61.20 -7.21
C ASP A 347 -8.87 59.91 -7.72
N ALA A 348 -7.72 60.00 -8.39
CA ALA A 348 -6.96 58.83 -8.83
C ALA A 348 -6.44 58.02 -7.64
N ARG A 349 -5.92 58.69 -6.59
CA ARG A 349 -5.48 58.05 -5.34
C ARG A 349 -6.64 57.41 -4.58
N ARG A 350 -7.83 58.03 -4.59
CA ARG A 350 -9.03 57.46 -3.99
C ARG A 350 -9.51 56.23 -4.76
N ALA A 351 -9.51 56.28 -6.09
CA ALA A 351 -9.91 55.16 -6.93
C ALA A 351 -8.96 53.95 -6.78
N THR A 352 -7.66 54.17 -6.63
CA THR A 352 -6.69 53.09 -6.36
C THR A 352 -6.84 52.54 -4.94
N ALA A 353 -7.09 53.40 -3.94
CA ALA A 353 -7.40 52.97 -2.57
C ALA A 353 -8.70 52.13 -2.49
N GLU A 354 -9.73 52.50 -3.25
CA GLU A 354 -10.99 51.74 -3.29
C GLU A 354 -10.83 50.37 -3.97
N ARG A 355 -10.01 50.28 -5.04
CA ARG A 355 -9.68 49.01 -5.70
C ARG A 355 -8.88 48.07 -4.81
N THR A 356 -7.82 48.58 -4.19
CA THR A 356 -7.01 47.79 -3.24
C THR A 356 -7.85 47.32 -2.05
N ALA A 357 -8.69 48.19 -1.48
CA ALA A 357 -9.61 47.79 -0.41
C ALA A 357 -10.67 46.76 -0.85
N ALA A 358 -11.02 46.70 -2.15
CA ALA A 358 -11.92 45.68 -2.68
C ALA A 358 -11.20 44.33 -2.87
N GLU A 359 -9.98 44.35 -3.41
CA GLU A 359 -9.11 43.18 -3.54
C GLU A 359 -8.77 42.56 -2.18
N ASP A 360 -8.48 43.38 -1.17
CA ASP A 360 -8.23 42.93 0.21
C ASP A 360 -9.47 42.27 0.82
N ARG A 361 -10.67 42.78 0.54
CA ARG A 361 -11.95 42.19 1.00
C ARG A 361 -12.22 40.86 0.33
N GLU A 362 -11.94 40.73 -0.96
CA GLU A 362 -12.07 39.46 -1.69
C GLU A 362 -11.06 38.42 -1.18
N ALA A 363 -9.80 38.81 -1.00
CA ALA A 363 -8.77 37.95 -0.41
C ALA A 363 -9.13 37.49 1.02
N ALA A 364 -9.68 38.38 1.84
CA ALA A 364 -10.16 38.06 3.18
C ALA A 364 -11.35 37.09 3.16
N ALA A 365 -12.30 37.26 2.22
CA ALA A 365 -13.43 36.36 2.06
C ALA A 365 -12.99 34.96 1.59
N GLU A 366 -12.04 34.87 0.66
CA GLU A 366 -11.46 33.60 0.24
C GLU A 366 -10.66 32.91 1.35
N ALA A 367 -9.93 33.68 2.17
CA ALA A 367 -9.24 33.15 3.33
C ALA A 367 -10.23 32.58 4.37
N ALA A 368 -11.33 33.29 4.64
CA ALA A 368 -12.39 32.81 5.52
C ALA A 368 -13.10 31.56 4.97
N ALA A 369 -13.37 31.51 3.66
CA ALA A 369 -13.95 30.34 3.02
C ALA A 369 -13.02 29.11 3.09
N ARG A 370 -11.71 29.31 2.88
CA ARG A 370 -10.70 28.25 3.06
C ARG A 370 -10.63 27.77 4.51
N ALA A 371 -10.67 28.68 5.48
CA ALA A 371 -10.68 28.33 6.90
C ALA A 371 -11.91 27.48 7.27
N LEU A 372 -13.11 27.88 6.82
CA LEU A 372 -14.34 27.11 7.03
C LEU A 372 -14.29 25.73 6.34
N ALA A 373 -13.72 25.62 5.14
CA ALA A 373 -13.54 24.34 4.47
C ALA A 373 -12.57 23.42 5.25
N THR A 374 -11.49 23.96 5.80
CA THR A 374 -10.56 23.19 6.64
C THR A 374 -11.22 22.73 7.95
N GLU A 375 -12.06 23.57 8.55
CA GLU A 375 -12.79 23.21 9.76
C GLU A 375 -13.82 22.11 9.50
N ASN A 376 -14.61 22.23 8.43
CA ASN A 376 -15.58 21.22 8.04
C ASN A 376 -14.93 19.86 7.75
N THR A 377 -13.79 19.85 7.04
CA THR A 377 -13.03 18.61 6.80
C THR A 377 -12.47 18.01 8.09
N ALA A 378 -12.03 18.84 9.04
CA ALA A 378 -11.60 18.39 10.36
C ALA A 378 -12.76 17.80 11.19
N LEU A 379 -13.95 18.41 11.13
CA LEU A 379 -15.15 17.90 11.80
C LEU A 379 -15.60 16.56 11.20
N GLU A 380 -15.60 16.43 9.88
CA GLU A 380 -15.89 15.15 9.22
C GLU A 380 -14.88 14.05 9.58
N ALA A 381 -13.60 14.40 9.68
CA ALA A 381 -12.56 13.46 10.10
C ALA A 381 -12.77 13.00 11.55
N ARG A 382 -13.14 13.92 12.46
CA ARG A 382 -13.48 13.60 13.85
C ARG A 382 -14.73 12.73 13.96
N ALA A 383 -15.77 13.01 13.17
CA ALA A 383 -16.98 12.19 13.14
C ALA A 383 -16.70 10.76 12.66
N LYS A 384 -15.87 10.60 11.61
CA LYS A 384 -15.44 9.29 11.10
C LYS A 384 -14.58 8.53 12.13
N ALA A 385 -13.70 9.23 12.85
CA ALA A 385 -12.91 8.63 13.92
C ALA A 385 -13.80 8.12 15.07
N ALA A 386 -14.75 8.94 15.53
CA ALA A 386 -15.70 8.55 16.57
C ALA A 386 -16.56 7.34 16.16
N GLU A 387 -16.98 7.25 14.89
CA GLU A 387 -17.72 6.08 14.38
C GLU A 387 -16.86 4.80 14.40
N ILE A 388 -15.57 4.91 14.05
CA ILE A 388 -14.64 3.79 14.09
C ILE A 388 -14.43 3.31 15.53
N ASP A 389 -14.25 4.24 16.47
CA ASP A 389 -14.07 3.92 17.89
C ASP A 389 -15.32 3.28 18.49
N ALA A 390 -16.51 3.76 18.14
CA ALA A 390 -17.77 3.14 18.56
C ALA A 390 -17.91 1.70 18.04
N ARG A 391 -17.60 1.47 16.75
CA ARG A 391 -17.60 0.12 16.16
C ARG A 391 -16.58 -0.80 16.83
N ARG A 392 -15.39 -0.28 17.16
CA ARG A 392 -14.36 -1.03 17.88
C ARG A 392 -14.83 -1.42 19.27
N ALA A 393 -15.41 -0.49 20.03
CA ALA A 393 -15.97 -0.76 21.35
C ALA A 393 -17.08 -1.82 21.30
N ASP A 394 -17.95 -1.79 20.28
CA ASP A 394 -18.98 -2.81 20.09
C ASP A 394 -18.39 -4.19 19.76
N THR A 395 -17.33 -4.24 18.93
CA THR A 395 -16.63 -5.51 18.67
C THR A 395 -15.94 -6.06 19.90
N GLU A 396 -15.33 -5.21 20.72
CA GLU A 396 -14.68 -5.59 21.98
C GLU A 396 -15.71 -6.11 23.00
N LYS A 397 -16.89 -5.47 23.09
CA LYS A 397 -18.01 -5.96 23.92
C LYS A 397 -18.51 -7.34 23.47
N ARG A 398 -18.64 -7.57 22.16
CA ARG A 398 -19.05 -8.89 21.63
C ARG A 398 -18.01 -9.95 21.96
N ALA A 399 -16.73 -9.65 21.70
CA ALA A 399 -15.63 -10.56 22.02
C ALA A 399 -15.55 -10.87 23.53
N ALA A 400 -15.84 -9.90 24.40
CA ALA A 400 -15.91 -10.14 25.84
C ALA A 400 -17.05 -11.10 26.22
N LYS A 401 -18.25 -10.91 25.66
CA LYS A 401 -19.39 -11.82 25.86
C LYS A 401 -19.10 -13.24 25.36
N ASP A 402 -18.46 -13.37 24.21
CA ASP A 402 -18.11 -14.67 23.64
C ASP A 402 -17.09 -15.41 24.53
N ARG A 403 -16.12 -14.69 25.12
CA ARG A 403 -15.17 -15.26 26.09
C ARG A 403 -15.84 -15.68 27.39
N GLU A 404 -16.77 -14.90 27.89
CA GLU A 404 -17.55 -15.24 29.09
C GLU A 404 -18.39 -16.50 28.85
N ALA A 405 -19.08 -16.59 27.72
CA ALA A 405 -19.84 -17.77 27.34
C ALA A 405 -18.95 -19.02 27.17
N ALA A 406 -17.75 -18.86 26.60
CA ALA A 406 -16.78 -19.96 26.49
C ALA A 406 -16.29 -20.42 27.87
N ALA A 407 -15.96 -19.48 28.77
CA ALA A 407 -15.53 -19.80 30.13
C ALA A 407 -16.64 -20.51 30.94
N GLU A 408 -17.91 -20.10 30.78
CA GLU A 408 -19.06 -20.78 31.38
C GLU A 408 -19.27 -22.19 30.82
N ALA A 409 -19.02 -22.40 29.53
CA ALA A 409 -19.10 -23.72 28.91
C ALA A 409 -17.99 -24.64 29.45
N ASP A 410 -16.77 -24.13 29.56
CA ASP A 410 -15.63 -24.85 30.12
C ASP A 410 -15.84 -25.20 31.60
N ALA A 411 -16.36 -24.27 32.39
CA ALA A 411 -16.72 -24.51 33.79
C ALA A 411 -17.80 -25.60 33.92
N ARG A 412 -18.84 -25.58 33.08
CA ARG A 412 -19.87 -26.63 33.05
C ARG A 412 -19.27 -27.99 32.68
N ALA A 413 -18.40 -28.04 31.69
CA ALA A 413 -17.71 -29.27 31.29
C ALA A 413 -16.80 -29.81 32.42
N ALA A 414 -16.09 -28.92 33.13
CA ALA A 414 -15.25 -29.30 34.25
C ALA A 414 -16.06 -29.89 35.41
N VAL A 415 -17.21 -29.28 35.76
CA VAL A 415 -18.12 -29.81 36.79
C VAL A 415 -18.67 -31.18 36.39
N ALA A 416 -19.05 -31.36 35.12
CA ALA A 416 -19.52 -32.66 34.62
C ALA A 416 -18.45 -33.76 34.73
N ARG A 417 -17.19 -33.44 34.37
CA ARG A 417 -16.06 -34.38 34.51
C ARG A 417 -15.78 -34.71 35.98
N ALA A 418 -15.79 -33.71 36.86
CA ALA A 418 -15.56 -33.92 38.29
C ALA A 418 -16.65 -34.82 38.90
N ARG A 419 -17.91 -34.66 38.48
CA ARG A 419 -19.01 -35.53 38.89
C ARG A 419 -18.83 -36.96 38.39
N ALA A 420 -18.47 -37.16 37.12
CA ALA A 420 -18.22 -38.50 36.57
C ALA A 420 -17.08 -39.22 37.30
N LEU A 421 -15.98 -38.51 37.60
CA LEU A 421 -14.86 -39.06 38.37
C LEU A 421 -15.24 -39.38 39.81
N ALA A 422 -16.09 -38.56 40.45
CA ALA A 422 -16.58 -38.83 41.79
C ALA A 422 -17.47 -40.09 41.81
N GLU A 423 -18.37 -40.24 40.84
CA GLU A 423 -19.20 -41.43 40.68
C GLU A 423 -18.33 -42.69 40.46
N GLU A 424 -17.30 -42.60 39.61
CA GLU A 424 -16.35 -43.70 39.41
C GLU A 424 -15.59 -44.08 40.69
N ASN A 425 -15.06 -43.09 41.42
CA ASN A 425 -14.35 -43.34 42.68
C ASN A 425 -15.25 -43.99 43.74
N THR A 426 -16.50 -43.54 43.87
CA THR A 426 -17.45 -44.18 44.81
C THR A 426 -17.76 -45.63 44.43
N ALA A 427 -17.81 -45.94 43.14
CA ALA A 427 -17.99 -47.32 42.68
C ALA A 427 -16.74 -48.18 42.95
N LEU A 428 -15.53 -47.61 42.83
CA LEU A 428 -14.29 -48.32 43.19
C LEU A 428 -14.18 -48.56 44.69
N GLU A 429 -14.60 -47.61 45.53
CA GLU A 429 -14.62 -47.75 46.99
C GLU A 429 -15.62 -48.82 47.44
N THR A 430 -16.81 -48.88 46.84
CA THR A 430 -17.80 -49.93 47.15
C THR A 430 -17.30 -51.32 46.71
N GLU A 431 -16.60 -51.42 45.58
CA GLU A 431 -15.96 -52.67 45.15
C GLU A 431 -14.82 -53.12 46.08
N ALA A 432 -14.03 -52.18 46.61
CA ALA A 432 -12.95 -52.47 47.56
C ALA A 432 -13.47 -53.05 48.89
N LEU A 433 -14.64 -52.62 49.34
CA LEU A 433 -15.31 -53.13 50.56
C LEU A 433 -15.73 -54.60 50.43
N ILE A 434 -15.94 -55.11 49.22
CA ILE A 434 -16.46 -56.48 48.96
C ILE A 434 -15.32 -57.52 48.88
N LYS A 435 -14.04 -57.14 49.00
CA LYS A 435 -12.87 -58.06 48.87
C LYS A 435 -12.91 -58.93 47.61
N LEU A 436 -13.37 -58.36 46.50
CA LEU A 436 -13.46 -59.05 45.21
C LEU A 436 -12.07 -59.40 44.66
N THR A 437 -11.96 -60.55 44.01
CA THR A 437 -10.76 -60.95 43.29
C THR A 437 -10.50 -60.01 42.09
N PRO A 438 -9.24 -59.89 41.60
CA PRO A 438 -8.93 -59.08 40.41
C PRO A 438 -9.77 -59.43 39.18
N SER A 439 -10.09 -60.71 39.01
CA SER A 439 -10.97 -61.25 37.98
C SER A 439 -12.40 -60.72 38.08
N GLU A 440 -12.98 -60.73 39.28
CA GLU A 440 -14.36 -60.29 39.50
C GLU A 440 -14.49 -58.77 39.36
N ARG A 441 -13.47 -58.01 39.77
CA ARG A 441 -13.39 -56.56 39.53
C ARG A 441 -13.34 -56.25 38.03
N ALA A 442 -12.54 -56.99 37.26
CA ALA A 442 -12.48 -56.85 35.80
C ALA A 442 -13.82 -57.19 35.14
N ALA A 443 -14.51 -58.25 35.57
CA ALA A 443 -15.83 -58.61 35.04
C ALA A 443 -16.91 -57.55 35.35
N ARG A 444 -16.91 -56.97 36.56
CA ARG A 444 -17.84 -55.89 36.93
C ARG A 444 -17.54 -54.58 36.20
N LYS A 445 -16.26 -54.26 35.96
CA LYS A 445 -15.85 -53.14 35.12
C LYS A 445 -16.39 -53.30 33.69
N VAL A 446 -16.26 -54.49 33.10
CA VAL A 446 -16.83 -54.80 31.78
C VAL A 446 -18.36 -54.77 31.79
N ALA A 447 -19.00 -55.23 32.86
CA ALA A 447 -20.46 -55.15 33.01
C ALA A 447 -20.96 -53.69 33.02
N ARG A 448 -20.25 -52.79 33.71
CA ARG A 448 -20.54 -51.34 33.67
C ARG A 448 -20.38 -50.74 32.27
N MET A 449 -19.35 -51.15 31.53
CA MET A 449 -19.19 -50.73 30.12
C MET A 449 -20.37 -51.18 29.25
N ILE A 450 -20.87 -52.40 29.44
CA ILE A 450 -22.03 -52.92 28.70
C ILE A 450 -23.30 -52.16 29.09
N LEU A 451 -23.53 -51.92 30.37
CA LEU A 451 -24.71 -51.18 30.86
C LEU A 451 -24.72 -49.72 30.40
N ALA A 452 -23.54 -49.08 30.29
CA ALA A 452 -23.39 -47.73 29.79
C ALA A 452 -23.83 -47.55 28.32
N THR A 453 -23.91 -48.63 27.53
CA THR A 453 -24.46 -48.59 26.16
C THR A 453 -25.98 -48.40 26.11
N GLY A 454 -26.67 -48.56 27.24
CA GLY A 454 -28.12 -48.36 27.40
C GLY A 454 -29.02 -49.44 26.80
N ARG A 455 -28.45 -50.45 26.09
CA ARG A 455 -29.22 -51.53 25.45
C ARG A 455 -28.99 -52.91 26.08
N ASN A 456 -28.14 -53.00 27.09
CA ASN A 456 -27.65 -54.26 27.65
C ASN A 456 -27.13 -55.22 26.56
N ASP A 457 -26.51 -54.63 25.53
CA ASP A 457 -25.99 -55.34 24.37
C ASP A 457 -24.49 -55.52 24.55
N ALA A 458 -24.08 -56.76 24.86
CA ALA A 458 -22.68 -57.06 25.13
C ALA A 458 -21.80 -57.02 23.87
N ASP A 459 -22.40 -57.07 22.67
CA ASP A 459 -21.69 -56.98 21.41
C ASP A 459 -21.51 -55.53 20.94
N ALA A 460 -22.23 -54.58 21.56
CA ALA A 460 -22.07 -53.15 21.31
C ALA A 460 -20.75 -52.57 21.85
N VAL A 461 -20.10 -53.25 22.81
CA VAL A 461 -18.75 -52.91 23.28
C VAL A 461 -17.76 -53.78 22.50
N PRO A 462 -16.85 -53.25 21.68
CA PRO A 462 -15.85 -54.05 20.96
C PRO A 462 -14.84 -54.72 21.91
N LEU A 463 -14.27 -55.87 21.49
CA LEU A 463 -13.27 -56.58 22.31
C LEU A 463 -11.98 -55.76 22.50
N ALA A 464 -11.64 -54.91 21.52
CA ALA A 464 -10.52 -53.98 21.61
C ALA A 464 -10.72 -52.96 22.73
N GLU A 465 -11.92 -52.40 22.86
CA GLU A 465 -12.24 -51.42 23.92
C GLU A 465 -12.18 -52.05 25.33
N ILE A 466 -12.64 -53.30 25.46
CA ILE A 466 -12.49 -54.07 26.71
C ILE A 466 -11.02 -54.36 27.02
N THR A 467 -10.22 -54.66 25.99
CA THR A 467 -8.79 -54.94 26.14
C THR A 467 -8.06 -53.72 26.68
N ASP A 468 -8.29 -52.55 26.07
CA ASP A 468 -7.68 -51.29 26.48
C ASP A 468 -8.15 -50.88 27.89
N ALA A 469 -9.45 -51.02 28.17
CA ALA A 469 -10.01 -50.67 29.48
C ALA A 469 -9.50 -51.54 30.63
N LEU A 470 -9.06 -52.77 30.36
CA LEU A 470 -8.48 -53.69 31.34
C LEU A 470 -6.95 -53.63 31.41
N GLY A 471 -6.30 -52.73 30.66
CA GLY A 471 -4.85 -52.57 30.65
C GLY A 471 -4.14 -53.55 29.70
N GLU A 472 -4.58 -53.59 28.44
CA GLU A 472 -3.96 -54.37 27.34
C GLU A 472 -3.89 -55.90 27.60
N VAL A 473 -4.96 -56.45 28.17
CA VAL A 473 -5.08 -57.90 28.36
C VAL A 473 -5.26 -58.66 27.04
N SER A 474 -5.01 -59.96 27.00
CA SER A 474 -5.21 -60.73 25.76
C SER A 474 -6.68 -60.69 25.30
N PRO A 475 -6.97 -60.74 23.98
CA PRO A 475 -8.33 -60.80 23.46
C PRO A 475 -9.16 -61.97 24.01
N SER A 476 -8.50 -63.09 24.30
CA SER A 476 -9.11 -64.25 24.98
C SER A 476 -9.54 -63.94 26.41
N THR A 477 -8.74 -63.16 27.15
CA THR A 477 -9.07 -62.71 28.49
C THR A 477 -10.20 -61.69 28.45
N ALA A 478 -10.17 -60.72 27.53
CA ALA A 478 -11.25 -59.77 27.32
C ALA A 478 -12.59 -60.47 26.99
N SER A 479 -12.56 -61.50 26.14
CA SER A 479 -13.74 -62.31 25.82
C SER A 479 -14.27 -63.09 27.03
N ALA A 480 -13.38 -63.66 27.85
CA ALA A 480 -13.77 -64.35 29.09
C ALA A 480 -14.42 -63.38 30.09
N ARG A 481 -13.85 -62.18 30.29
CA ARG A 481 -14.41 -61.15 31.17
C ARG A 481 -15.75 -60.62 30.67
N ARG A 482 -15.96 -60.52 29.36
CA ARG A 482 -17.28 -60.20 28.77
C ARG A 482 -18.34 -61.25 29.13
N LYS A 483 -17.99 -62.55 29.06
CA LYS A 483 -18.94 -63.63 29.42
C LYS A 483 -19.33 -63.58 30.90
N GLU A 484 -18.34 -63.36 31.77
CA GLU A 484 -18.57 -63.19 33.21
C GLU A 484 -19.42 -61.94 33.51
N ALA A 485 -19.18 -60.84 32.78
CA ALA A 485 -19.97 -59.61 32.87
C ALA A 485 -21.43 -59.81 32.48
N ILE A 486 -21.71 -60.54 31.39
CA ILE A 486 -23.07 -60.88 30.96
C ILE A 486 -23.79 -61.70 32.04
N ALA A 487 -23.10 -62.68 32.62
CA ALA A 487 -23.66 -63.50 33.70
C ALA A 487 -23.97 -62.67 34.96
N LEU A 488 -23.12 -61.70 35.29
CA LEU A 488 -23.35 -60.77 36.40
C LEU A 488 -24.58 -59.88 36.16
N ILE A 489 -24.74 -59.34 34.95
CA ILE A 489 -25.92 -58.51 34.61
C ILE A 489 -27.19 -59.37 34.65
N ALA A 490 -27.15 -60.59 34.12
CA ALA A 490 -28.27 -61.54 34.19
C ALA A 490 -28.63 -61.91 35.65
N ALA A 491 -27.65 -61.91 36.55
CA ALA A 491 -27.86 -62.11 37.99
C ALA A 491 -28.35 -60.86 38.74
N GLY A 492 -28.66 -59.76 38.04
CA GLY A 492 -29.25 -58.55 38.61
C GLY A 492 -28.25 -57.45 38.97
N TYR A 493 -27.01 -57.51 38.48
CA TYR A 493 -26.05 -56.40 38.63
C TYR A 493 -26.45 -55.21 37.73
N THR A 494 -26.70 -54.05 38.33
CA THR A 494 -27.18 -52.84 37.64
C THR A 494 -26.14 -51.73 37.51
N GLY A 495 -24.88 -51.99 37.88
CA GLY A 495 -23.80 -51.00 37.89
C GLY A 495 -23.38 -50.62 39.29
#